data_AF-A0A1D2M0R1-F1
#
_entry.id   AF-A0A1D2M0R1-F1
#
_cell.length_a   1.000
_cell.length_b   1.000
_cell.length_c   1.000
_cell.angle_alpha   90.00
_cell.angle_beta   90.00
_cell.angle_gamma   90.00
#
_symmetry.space_group_name_H-M   'P 1'
#
loop_
_entity.id
_entity.type
_entity.pdbx_description
1 polymer ?
#
loop_
_entity_poly.entity_id
_entity_poly.type
_entity_poly.pdbx_seq_one_letter_code
_entity_poly.pdbx_strand_id
1 'polypeptide(L)'
;MKCDSGYPLDSILLTPFANSSTNPIELAYNKAHCKTRCIVEQTIGHWKTRFRALCRSGGYLSYKEAKTCKLIVCSAILHNICKRYLIPLLPEDEDGIDSSIEEEPDPVFIQRDPQGPASEARRRIAERLFDGRA
;
A
#
# COMPACT_ATOMS: atom_id res chain seq x y z
N MET A 1 -13.59 -5.05 -3.93
CA MET A 1 -12.42 -4.18 -3.70
C MET A 1 -11.54 -4.90 -2.69
N LYS A 2 -10.53 -5.66 -3.14
CA LYS A 2 -9.55 -6.32 -2.27
C LYS A 2 -8.71 -5.20 -1.65
N CYS A 3 -8.95 -4.87 -0.40
CA CYS A 3 -8.34 -3.68 0.17
C CYS A 3 -8.14 -3.94 1.66
N ASP A 4 -6.89 -4.22 2.05
CA ASP A 4 -6.36 -4.38 3.41
C ASP A 4 -7.22 -5.16 4.43
N SER A 5 -8.25 -5.86 3.97
CA SER A 5 -9.20 -6.63 4.79
C SER A 5 -8.57 -7.92 5.33
N GLY A 6 -7.40 -8.30 4.80
CA GLY A 6 -6.58 -9.35 5.40
C GLY A 6 -5.89 -8.93 6.70
N TYR A 7 -5.81 -7.62 6.99
CA TYR A 7 -5.20 -7.12 8.21
C TYR A 7 -6.25 -6.85 9.31
N PRO A 8 -5.90 -7.07 10.59
CA PRO A 8 -6.75 -6.67 11.70
C PRO A 8 -6.80 -5.13 11.81
N LEU A 9 -7.97 -4.61 12.15
CA LEU A 9 -8.11 -3.19 12.47
C LEU A 9 -7.42 -2.87 13.79
N ASP A 10 -6.46 -1.97 13.77
CA ASP A 10 -5.70 -1.54 14.94
C ASP A 10 -5.60 0.00 14.98
N SER A 11 -5.29 0.53 16.16
CA SER A 11 -4.89 1.92 16.40
C SER A 11 -3.78 2.43 15.47
N ILE A 12 -2.91 1.54 14.98
CA ILE A 12 -1.80 1.85 14.08
C ILE A 12 -2.07 1.50 12.61
N LEU A 13 -3.11 0.72 12.32
CA LEU A 13 -3.41 0.20 10.98
C LEU A 13 -4.92 0.23 10.73
N LEU A 14 -5.34 1.23 9.94
CA LEU A 14 -6.75 1.41 9.59
C LEU A 14 -7.10 0.62 8.33
N THR A 15 -8.14 -0.20 8.42
CA THR A 15 -8.66 -0.98 7.29
C THR A 15 -9.94 -0.35 6.72
N PRO A 16 -10.34 -0.70 5.48
CA PRO A 16 -11.61 -0.30 4.90
C PRO A 16 -12.83 -0.77 5.70
N PHE A 17 -13.96 -0.07 5.57
CA PHE A 17 -15.24 -0.53 6.10
C PHE A 17 -15.78 -1.69 5.26
N ALA A 18 -16.11 -2.82 5.88
CA ALA A 18 -16.56 -4.02 5.18
C ALA A 18 -17.95 -3.90 4.54
N ASN A 19 -18.86 -3.09 5.11
CA ASN A 19 -20.25 -2.93 4.68
C ASN A 19 -20.62 -1.47 4.38
N SER A 20 -19.78 -0.76 3.61
CA SER A 20 -19.93 0.69 3.36
C SER A 20 -21.03 1.08 2.36
N SER A 21 -21.88 0.14 1.92
CA SER A 21 -22.85 0.35 0.83
C SER A 21 -23.98 1.31 1.19
N THR A 22 -24.25 1.50 2.49
CA THR A 22 -25.40 2.30 2.96
C THR A 22 -25.00 3.68 3.47
N ASN A 23 -23.74 3.89 3.86
CA ASN A 23 -23.28 5.14 4.46
C ASN A 23 -22.36 5.93 3.50
N PRO A 24 -22.75 7.13 3.03
CA PRO A 24 -21.95 7.94 2.12
C PRO A 24 -20.55 8.27 2.65
N ILE A 25 -20.40 8.46 3.96
CA ILE A 25 -19.13 8.78 4.62
C ILE A 25 -18.18 7.58 4.55
N GLU A 26 -18.68 6.37 4.83
CA GLU A 26 -17.89 5.15 4.75
C GLU A 26 -17.48 4.83 3.30
N LEU A 27 -18.36 5.13 2.33
CA LEU A 27 -18.04 5.00 0.92
C LEU A 27 -16.94 5.98 0.49
N ALA A 28 -17.02 7.24 0.91
CA ALA A 28 -16.00 8.24 0.63
C ALA A 28 -14.65 7.87 1.26
N TYR A 29 -14.67 7.37 2.50
CA TYR A 29 -13.50 6.83 3.18
C TYR A 29 -12.87 5.67 2.39
N ASN A 30 -13.66 4.66 2.02
CA ASN A 30 -13.16 3.49 1.28
C ASN A 30 -12.58 3.88 -0.08
N LYS A 31 -13.20 4.82 -0.80
CA LYS A 31 -12.67 5.36 -2.06
C LYS A 31 -11.31 6.04 -1.86
N ALA A 32 -11.19 6.89 -0.84
CA ALA A 32 -9.94 7.58 -0.51
C ALA A 32 -8.85 6.61 -0.05
N HIS A 33 -9.22 5.62 0.75
CA HIS A 33 -8.34 4.55 1.24
C HIS A 33 -7.78 3.74 0.06
N CYS A 34 -8.65 3.26 -0.83
CA CYS A 34 -8.25 2.55 -2.05
C CYS A 34 -7.34 3.40 -2.95
N LYS A 35 -7.69 4.67 -3.18
CA LYS A 35 -6.87 5.58 -3.99
C LYS A 35 -5.46 5.76 -3.40
N THR A 36 -5.39 5.88 -2.08
CA THR A 36 -4.11 6.00 -1.37
C THR A 36 -3.28 4.73 -1.52
N ARG A 37 -3.90 3.56 -1.33
CA ARG A 37 -3.23 2.27 -1.55
C ARG A 37 -2.68 2.13 -2.97
N CYS A 38 -3.48 2.43 -4.00
CA CYS A 38 -3.01 2.36 -5.39
C CYS A 38 -1.77 3.23 -5.63
N ILE A 39 -1.72 4.45 -5.06
CA ILE A 39 -0.54 5.33 -5.16
C ILE A 39 0.67 4.69 -4.47
N VAL A 40 0.49 4.13 -3.28
CA VAL A 40 1.57 3.48 -2.53
C VAL A 40 2.10 2.26 -3.28
N GLU A 41 1.22 1.38 -3.75
CA GLU A 41 1.59 0.19 -4.53
C GLU A 41 2.31 0.55 -5.82
N GLN A 42 1.78 1.51 -6.57
CA GLN A 42 2.40 1.97 -7.81
C GLN A 42 3.78 2.60 -7.54
N THR A 43 3.92 3.34 -6.44
CA THR A 43 5.20 3.93 -6.03
C THR A 43 6.21 2.84 -5.67
N ILE A 44 5.81 1.83 -4.89
CA ILE A 44 6.66 0.69 -4.53
C ILE A 44 7.04 -0.11 -5.78
N GLY A 45 6.12 -0.33 -6.70
CA GLY A 45 6.37 -0.98 -7.99
C GLY A 45 7.46 -0.24 -8.77
N HIS A 46 7.26 1.06 -9.03
CA HIS A 46 8.27 1.89 -9.71
C HIS A 46 9.63 1.94 -8.97
N TRP A 47 9.60 1.92 -7.64
CA TRP A 47 10.81 1.92 -6.84
C TRP A 47 11.60 0.61 -7.00
N LYS A 48 10.92 -0.54 -6.96
CA LYS A 48 11.51 -1.87 -7.23
C LYS A 48 12.00 -2.01 -8.68
N THR A 49 11.25 -1.51 -9.67
CA THR A 49 11.68 -1.52 -11.08
C THR A 49 12.95 -0.70 -11.27
N ARG A 50 13.04 0.49 -10.64
CA ARG A 50 14.24 1.34 -10.73
C ARG A 50 15.46 0.74 -10.04
N PHE A 51 15.27 0.11 -8.88
CA PHE A 51 16.35 -0.49 -8.11
C PHE A 51 16.10 -1.99 -8.01
N ARG A 52 16.48 -2.71 -9.06
CA ARG A 52 16.32 -4.17 -9.17
C ARG A 52 16.89 -4.94 -7.97
N ALA A 53 17.88 -4.42 -7.25
CA ALA A 53 18.39 -4.99 -5.99
C ALA A 53 17.33 -5.11 -4.86
N LEU A 54 16.21 -4.40 -4.96
CA LEU A 54 15.05 -4.51 -4.06
C LEU A 54 14.01 -5.53 -4.56
N CYS A 55 14.15 -5.99 -5.80
CA CYS A 55 13.27 -6.96 -6.44
C CYS A 55 13.95 -8.33 -6.47
N ARG A 56 13.19 -9.40 -6.31
CA ARG A 56 13.72 -10.77 -6.36
C ARG A 56 14.44 -11.05 -7.68
N SER A 57 13.94 -10.49 -8.79
CA SER A 57 14.50 -10.64 -10.14
C SER A 57 15.82 -9.89 -10.36
N GLY A 58 16.24 -9.02 -9.43
CA GLY A 58 17.57 -8.38 -9.45
C GLY A 58 18.56 -8.97 -8.44
N GLY A 59 18.21 -10.10 -7.82
CA GLY A 59 18.97 -10.73 -6.75
C GLY A 59 18.59 -10.25 -5.35
N TYR A 60 19.28 -10.78 -4.34
CA TYR A 60 19.10 -10.39 -2.95
C TYR A 60 20.20 -9.43 -2.51
N LEU A 61 19.84 -8.49 -1.64
CA LEU A 61 20.81 -7.67 -0.89
C LEU A 61 21.54 -8.55 0.13
N SER A 62 22.54 -9.31 -0.32
CA SER A 62 23.38 -10.20 0.50
C SER A 62 24.41 -9.42 1.33
N TYR A 63 23.96 -8.41 2.07
CA TYR A 63 24.77 -7.61 2.99
C TYR A 63 24.30 -7.80 4.43
N LYS A 64 25.15 -7.42 5.40
CA LYS A 64 24.75 -7.30 6.80
C LYS A 64 23.56 -6.36 6.92
N GLU A 65 22.62 -6.65 7.82
CA GLU A 65 21.36 -5.93 8.03
C GLU A 65 21.54 -4.41 8.07
N ALA A 66 22.50 -3.94 8.87
CA ALA A 66 22.79 -2.50 8.99
C ALA A 66 23.17 -1.82 7.67
N LYS A 67 23.83 -2.55 6.76
CA LYS A 67 24.16 -2.04 5.41
C LYS A 67 22.95 -2.11 4.49
N THR A 68 22.14 -3.17 4.58
CA THR A 68 20.90 -3.32 3.82
C THR A 68 19.91 -2.21 4.14
N CYS A 69 19.68 -1.87 5.41
CA CYS A 69 18.83 -0.75 5.80
C CYS A 69 19.30 0.58 5.18
N LYS A 70 20.62 0.84 5.19
CA LYS A 70 21.19 2.03 4.54
C LYS A 70 20.95 2.04 3.04
N LEU A 71 21.12 0.90 2.36
CA LEU A 71 20.87 0.79 0.92
C LEU A 71 19.40 1.03 0.57
N ILE A 72 18.47 0.52 1.38
CA ILE A 72 17.04 0.78 1.24
C ILE A 72 16.78 2.29 1.34
N VAL A 73 17.26 2.95 2.40
CA VAL A 73 17.06 4.40 2.58
C VAL A 73 17.70 5.21 1.45
N CYS A 74 18.94 4.92 1.07
CA CYS A 74 19.62 5.58 -0.04
C CYS A 74 18.84 5.43 -1.35
N SER A 75 18.32 4.24 -1.64
CA SER A 75 17.53 4.01 -2.85
C SER A 75 16.21 4.79 -2.86
N ALA A 76 15.55 4.97 -1.69
CA ALA A 76 14.36 5.80 -1.58
C ALA A 76 14.67 7.29 -1.84
N ILE A 77 15.78 7.79 -1.29
CA ILE A 77 16.25 9.16 -1.54
C ILE A 77 16.53 9.36 -3.03
N LEU A 78 17.27 8.43 -3.64
CA LEU A 78 17.59 8.48 -5.07
C LEU A 78 16.33 8.37 -5.93
N HIS A 79 15.36 7.52 -5.57
CA HIS A 79 14.08 7.43 -6.25
C HIS A 79 13.36 8.78 -6.27
N ASN A 80 13.30 9.47 -5.12
CA ASN A 80 12.66 10.78 -5.02
C ASN A 80 13.38 11.83 -5.87
N ILE A 81 14.71 11.80 -5.92
CA ILE A 81 15.50 12.66 -6.82
C ILE A 81 15.13 12.37 -8.28
N CYS A 82 15.12 11.10 -8.69
CA CYS A 82 14.73 10.71 -10.05
C CYS A 82 13.31 11.17 -10.40
N LYS A 83 12.36 11.03 -9.48
CA LYS A 83 10.98 11.50 -9.67
C LYS A 83 10.91 13.01 -9.82
N ARG A 84 11.67 13.77 -9.02
CA ARG A 84 11.72 15.24 -9.09
C ARG A 84 12.28 15.73 -10.42
N TYR A 85 13.29 15.06 -10.96
CA TYR A 85 13.92 15.41 -12.24
C TYR A 85 13.30 14.67 -13.43
N LEU A 86 12.14 14.01 -13.25
CA LEU A 86 11.42 13.27 -14.29
C LEU A 86 12.31 12.27 -15.06
N ILE A 87 13.28 11.68 -14.37
CA ILE A 87 14.16 10.67 -14.96
C ILE A 87 13.31 9.44 -15.26
N PRO A 88 13.25 8.98 -16.53
CA PRO A 88 12.42 7.84 -16.89
C PRO A 88 12.82 6.58 -16.12
N LEU A 89 11.90 5.64 -16.01
CA LEU A 89 12.26 4.28 -15.65
C LEU A 89 13.04 3.67 -16.82
N LEU A 90 14.02 2.82 -16.51
CA LEU A 90 14.66 2.03 -17.55
C LEU A 90 13.60 1.13 -18.19
N PRO A 91 13.72 0.79 -19.49
CA PRO A 91 12.88 -0.23 -20.10
C PRO A 91 12.89 -1.46 -19.21
N GLU A 92 11.71 -2.01 -18.93
CA GLU A 92 11.65 -3.30 -18.25
C GLU A 92 12.29 -4.32 -19.19
N ASP A 93 13.40 -4.94 -18.78
CA ASP A 93 13.77 -6.22 -19.38
C ASP A 93 12.57 -7.14 -19.12
N GLU A 94 11.91 -7.62 -20.19
CA GLU A 94 10.67 -8.43 -20.13
C GLU A 94 10.81 -9.68 -19.24
N ASP A 95 12.05 -10.05 -18.88
CA ASP A 95 12.40 -11.16 -18.00
C ASP A 95 12.17 -10.90 -16.49
N GLY A 96 11.61 -9.75 -16.12
CA GLY A 96 11.64 -9.25 -14.74
C GLY A 96 10.31 -9.06 -14.02
N ILE A 97 9.17 -9.37 -14.64
CA ILE A 97 7.87 -9.36 -13.95
C ILE A 97 7.94 -10.45 -12.88
N ASP A 98 7.83 -10.04 -11.61
CA ASP A 98 7.60 -10.97 -10.50
C ASP A 98 6.19 -11.55 -10.66
N SER A 99 6.02 -12.48 -11.61
CA SER A 99 4.80 -13.26 -11.83
C SER A 99 4.51 -14.21 -10.66
N SER A 100 5.36 -14.19 -9.62
CA SER A 100 5.28 -15.01 -8.41
C SER A 100 4.55 -14.32 -7.24
N ILE A 101 3.94 -13.14 -7.43
CA ILE A 101 2.74 -12.86 -6.63
C ILE A 101 1.62 -13.72 -7.23
N GLU A 102 1.70 -15.04 -7.02
CA GLU A 102 0.48 -15.80 -6.84
C GLU A 102 -0.21 -15.12 -5.65
N GLU A 103 -1.08 -14.16 -5.94
CA GLU A 103 -2.12 -13.80 -4.99
C GLU A 103 -3.00 -15.05 -4.86
N GLU A 104 -2.55 -16.00 -4.03
CA GLU A 104 -3.44 -16.90 -3.31
C GLU A 104 -4.63 -16.01 -2.92
N PRO A 105 -5.86 -16.32 -3.40
CA PRO A 105 -6.98 -15.47 -3.10
C PRO A 105 -7.09 -15.41 -1.59
N ASP A 106 -6.75 -14.24 -1.02
CA ASP A 106 -6.91 -14.01 0.42
C ASP A 106 -8.28 -14.56 0.79
N PRO A 107 -8.38 -15.47 1.78
CA PRO A 107 -9.66 -16.00 2.19
C PRO A 107 -10.60 -14.83 2.36
N VAL A 108 -11.74 -14.88 1.65
CA VAL A 108 -12.79 -13.88 1.76
C VAL A 108 -13.36 -14.02 3.16
N PHE A 109 -12.67 -13.45 4.14
CA PHE A 109 -13.23 -13.24 5.44
C PHE A 109 -14.35 -12.23 5.21
N ILE A 110 -15.59 -12.70 5.31
CA ILE A 110 -16.72 -11.83 5.55
C ILE A 110 -16.49 -11.24 6.95
N GLN A 111 -15.59 -10.24 7.03
CA GLN A 111 -15.30 -9.56 8.27
C GLN A 111 -16.54 -8.75 8.61
N ARG A 112 -17.28 -9.20 9.63
CA ARG A 112 -18.09 -8.26 10.40
C ARG A 112 -17.13 -7.17 10.86
N ASP A 113 -17.54 -5.92 10.65
CA ASP A 113 -16.69 -4.79 11.00
C ASP A 113 -16.25 -4.90 12.46
N PRO A 114 -14.94 -4.97 12.78
CA PRO A 114 -14.49 -5.20 14.15
C PRO A 114 -15.12 -4.19 15.11
N GLN A 115 -15.63 -4.66 16.25
CA GLN A 115 -16.11 -3.76 17.30
C GLN A 115 -14.99 -3.50 18.30
N GLY A 116 -14.75 -2.23 18.62
CA GLY A 116 -13.75 -1.83 19.60
C GLY A 116 -13.25 -0.40 19.42
N PRO A 117 -12.30 0.03 20.28
CA PRO A 117 -11.79 1.41 20.28
C PRO A 117 -11.22 1.86 18.93
N ALA A 118 -10.56 0.95 18.20
CA ALA A 118 -9.98 1.25 16.88
C ALA A 118 -11.06 1.50 15.81
N SER A 119 -12.21 0.81 15.89
CA SER A 119 -13.34 1.02 14.99
C SER A 119 -14.02 2.37 15.21
N GLU A 120 -14.20 2.75 16.48
CA GLU A 120 -14.67 4.09 16.82
C GLU A 120 -13.70 5.18 16.37
N ALA A 121 -12.39 4.98 16.58
CA ALA A 121 -11.37 5.91 16.13
C ALA A 121 -11.42 6.09 14.61
N ARG A 122 -11.52 5.00 13.84
CA ARG A 122 -11.68 5.04 12.38
C ARG A 122 -12.96 5.78 11.98
N ARG A 123 -14.09 5.52 12.64
CA ARG A 123 -15.36 6.21 12.36
C ARG A 123 -15.25 7.71 12.64
N ARG A 124 -14.65 8.11 13.77
CA ARG A 124 -14.39 9.53 14.08
C ARG A 124 -13.50 10.20 13.04
N ILE A 125 -12.49 9.50 12.54
CA ILE A 125 -11.62 10.01 11.46
C ILE A 125 -12.40 10.16 10.16
N ALA A 126 -13.21 9.15 9.80
CA ALA A 126 -14.03 9.19 8.61
C ALA A 126 -15.04 10.34 8.64
N GLU A 127 -15.75 10.50 9.76
CA GLU A 127 -16.66 11.63 9.97
C GLU A 127 -15.90 12.96 9.87
N ARG A 128 -14.80 13.12 10.61
CA ARG A 128 -14.01 14.37 10.59
C ARG A 128 -13.51 14.77 9.19
N LEU A 129 -13.13 13.81 8.36
CA LEU A 129 -12.52 14.07 7.05
C LEU A 129 -13.53 14.16 5.90
N PHE A 130 -14.68 13.50 6.03
CA PHE A 130 -15.65 13.34 4.93
C PHE A 130 -17.04 13.89 5.25
N ASP A 131 -17.30 14.40 6.45
CA ASP A 131 -18.53 15.14 6.75
C ASP A 131 -18.60 16.45 5.94
N GLY A 132 -19.73 16.70 5.28
CA GLY A 132 -19.95 17.85 4.40
C GLY A 132 -19.38 17.78 2.97
N ARG A 133 -18.85 16.63 2.51
CA ARG A 133 -18.37 16.43 1.12
C ARG A 133 -19.22 15.46 0.26
N ALA A 134 -20.45 15.18 0.68
CA ALA A 134 -21.40 14.33 -0.06
C ALA A 134 -22.15 15.11 -1.14
#